data_AF-A0A1V3QLQ8-F1
#
_entry.id   AF-A0A1V3QLQ8-F1
#
_cell.length_a   1.000
_cell.length_b   1.000
_cell.length_c   1.000
_cell.angle_alpha   90.00
_cell.angle_beta   90.00
_cell.angle_gamma   90.00
#
_symmetry.space_group_name_H-M   'P 1'
#
loop_
_entity.id
_entity.type
_entity.pdbx_description
1 polymer ?
#
loop_
_entity_poly.entity_id
_entity_poly.type
_entity_poly.pdbx_seq_one_letter_code
_entity_poly.pdbx_strand_id
1 'polypeptide(L)'
;MLDAVLNFLNHGLASASWGQIVVYMLVVTQLTIFTVTLYLHRSQTHRGVDFHPVLAHFFRFWGWLTTGMVTREWVAVHRKHHAKVETEEDPHSPMIYGIKKVFWDGVSLYRDACESKQDMEQYGRGTPDDWVEHNVYGAHPYWGPTLMLLISIALFGVIGAALWAVQMVWIPFWAAGFVNGIGHWAGYRNFESADTARNLLPWGFWIGGEELHNNHHAFPSSAKFALRKWEFDIGWAAICGLRAIGLAKVLRVAPSLDVRPNVRLPDAETLKAVLTHRFQAMTDYYRGVIVPTLSDEAQHAGESLKSMPRRIRLAMADGGRWLDSEGRERMQAVLAKRPTLTIVFEFRNRLAALMEQRGAEQALKGLQQWIHEAEESGIRALQDFAQRLKGYAVATA
;
A
#
# COMPACT_ATOMS: atom_id res chain seq x y z
N MET A 1 -16.48 2.94 53.20
CA MET A 1 -15.36 3.37 52.32
C MET A 1 -14.88 2.22 51.44
N LEU A 2 -14.60 1.03 51.99
CA LEU A 2 -14.18 -0.13 51.19
C LEU A 2 -15.18 -0.50 50.07
N ASP A 3 -16.48 -0.54 50.38
CA ASP A 3 -17.51 -0.88 49.38
C ASP A 3 -17.60 0.13 48.24
N ALA A 4 -17.40 1.42 48.53
CA ALA A 4 -17.38 2.47 47.52
C ALA A 4 -16.17 2.34 46.59
N VAL A 5 -15.00 2.00 47.15
CA VAL A 5 -13.78 1.74 46.38
C VAL A 5 -13.95 0.48 45.52
N LEU A 6 -14.46 -0.62 46.07
CA LEU A 6 -14.70 -1.86 45.32
C LEU A 6 -15.75 -1.68 44.22
N ASN A 7 -16.82 -0.92 44.49
CA ASN A 7 -17.83 -0.60 43.49
C ASN A 7 -17.24 0.21 42.33
N PHE A 8 -16.45 1.25 42.64
CA PHE A 8 -15.73 2.01 41.62
C PHE A 8 -14.73 1.14 40.83
N LEU A 9 -13.96 0.28 41.49
CA LEU A 9 -13.00 -0.60 40.82
C LEU A 9 -13.69 -1.61 39.89
N ASN A 10 -14.93 -2.04 40.19
CA ASN A 10 -15.68 -2.96 39.35
C ASN A 10 -16.41 -2.27 38.18
N HIS A 11 -16.93 -1.06 38.39
CA HIS A 11 -17.87 -0.43 37.46
C HIS A 11 -17.38 0.88 36.84
N GLY A 12 -16.35 1.50 37.44
CA GLY A 12 -15.91 2.86 37.14
C GLY A 12 -17.03 3.89 37.30
N LEU A 13 -16.80 5.10 36.78
CA LEU A 13 -17.80 6.17 36.76
C LEU A 13 -18.92 5.92 35.74
N ALA A 14 -18.65 5.17 34.67
CA ALA A 14 -19.61 4.97 33.59
C ALA A 14 -20.65 3.89 33.92
N SER A 15 -20.35 2.95 34.82
CA SER A 15 -21.20 1.79 35.11
C SER A 15 -21.68 1.07 33.85
N ALA A 16 -20.78 0.98 32.86
CA ALA A 16 -21.12 0.50 31.52
C ALA A 16 -21.33 -1.01 31.49
N SER A 17 -22.31 -1.45 30.72
CA SER A 17 -22.49 -2.87 30.37
C SER A 17 -21.36 -3.36 29.48
N TRP A 18 -21.17 -4.68 29.42
CA TRP A 18 -20.18 -5.32 28.53
C TRP A 18 -20.36 -4.94 27.06
N GLY A 19 -21.59 -4.83 26.57
CA GLY A 19 -21.86 -4.40 25.19
C GLY A 19 -21.37 -2.96 24.93
N GLN A 20 -21.60 -2.05 25.88
CA GLN A 20 -21.11 -0.67 25.78
C GLN A 20 -19.58 -0.60 25.83
N ILE A 21 -18.93 -1.43 26.66
CA ILE A 21 -17.47 -1.53 26.74
C ILE A 21 -16.88 -2.00 25.40
N VAL A 22 -17.47 -3.01 24.78
CA VAL A 22 -17.02 -3.51 23.47
C VAL A 22 -17.20 -2.45 22.38
N VAL A 23 -18.35 -1.79 22.33
CA VAL A 23 -18.59 -0.70 21.36
C VAL A 23 -17.60 0.44 21.59
N TYR A 24 -17.36 0.85 22.83
CA TYR A 24 -16.37 1.85 23.18
C TYR A 24 -14.98 1.47 22.67
N MET A 25 -14.54 0.23 22.94
CA MET A 25 -13.23 -0.26 22.50
C MET A 25 -13.11 -0.21 20.97
N LEU A 26 -14.12 -0.67 20.23
CA LEU A 26 -14.12 -0.67 18.77
C LEU A 26 -14.06 0.76 18.22
N VAL A 27 -14.79 1.70 18.81
CA VAL A 27 -14.77 3.11 18.38
C VAL A 27 -13.40 3.74 18.65
N VAL A 28 -12.84 3.58 19.85
CA VAL A 28 -11.57 4.21 20.24
C VAL A 28 -10.41 3.64 19.43
N THR A 29 -10.36 2.32 19.22
CA THR A 29 -9.33 1.67 18.39
C THR A 29 -9.47 2.09 16.93
N GLN A 30 -10.68 2.19 16.38
CA GLN A 30 -10.91 2.66 15.01
C GLN A 30 -10.51 4.12 14.81
N LEU A 31 -10.80 5.01 15.76
CA LEU A 31 -10.34 6.40 15.73
C LEU A 31 -8.81 6.50 15.74
N THR A 32 -8.16 5.59 16.45
CA THR A 32 -6.70 5.51 16.49
C THR A 32 -6.14 5.04 15.15
N ILE A 33 -6.75 4.03 14.54
CA ILE A 33 -6.41 3.61 13.18
C ILE A 33 -6.62 4.76 12.19
N PHE A 34 -7.74 5.50 12.27
CA PHE A 34 -7.99 6.67 11.44
C PHE A 34 -6.96 7.78 11.63
N THR A 35 -6.47 7.97 12.85
CA THR A 35 -5.38 8.90 13.13
C THR A 35 -4.09 8.49 12.40
N VAL A 36 -3.72 7.22 12.45
CA VAL A 36 -2.52 6.73 11.76
C VAL A 36 -2.70 6.76 10.23
N THR A 37 -3.78 6.15 9.70
CA THR A 37 -3.98 6.04 8.25
C THR A 37 -4.32 7.38 7.57
N LEU A 38 -5.27 8.15 8.11
CA LEU A 38 -5.73 9.36 7.44
C LEU A 38 -4.73 10.49 7.66
N TYR A 39 -4.35 10.72 8.91
CA TYR A 39 -3.54 11.88 9.28
C TYR A 39 -2.04 11.63 9.14
N LEU A 40 -1.45 10.68 9.88
CA LEU A 40 0.00 10.47 9.83
C LEU A 40 0.46 9.96 8.46
N HIS A 41 -0.27 9.01 7.89
CA HIS A 41 0.10 8.36 6.64
C HIS A 41 -0.33 9.16 5.40
N ARG A 42 -1.63 9.24 5.10
CA ARG A 42 -2.11 9.87 3.85
C ARG A 42 -1.91 11.38 3.82
N SER A 43 -2.06 12.08 4.94
CA SER A 43 -1.93 13.54 5.01
C SER A 43 -0.48 13.98 5.23
N GLN A 44 0.09 13.70 6.41
CA GLN A 44 1.40 14.25 6.79
C GLN A 44 2.55 13.63 6.00
N THR A 45 2.54 12.32 5.81
CA THR A 45 3.64 11.65 5.10
C THR A 45 3.57 11.89 3.60
N HIS A 46 2.43 11.56 2.99
CA HIS A 46 2.30 11.46 1.53
C HIS A 46 1.60 12.62 0.83
N ARG A 47 1.01 13.55 1.58
CA ARG A 47 0.32 14.73 1.03
C ARG A 47 -0.76 14.37 0.00
N GLY A 48 -1.49 13.28 0.23
CA GLY A 48 -2.64 12.89 -0.60
C GLY A 48 -3.90 13.68 -0.26
N VAL A 49 -4.04 14.09 1.00
CA VAL A 49 -5.20 14.81 1.53
C VAL A 49 -4.77 15.84 2.56
N ASP A 50 -5.39 17.01 2.54
CA ASP A 50 -5.31 18.00 3.62
C ASP A 50 -6.59 17.99 4.44
N PHE A 51 -6.46 18.14 5.75
CA PHE A 51 -7.60 18.26 6.66
C PHE A 51 -7.76 19.69 7.17
N HIS A 52 -8.99 20.06 7.49
CA HIS A 52 -9.29 21.31 8.19
C HIS A 52 -8.47 21.39 9.50
N PRO A 53 -7.92 22.56 9.89
CA PRO A 53 -7.01 22.69 11.02
C PRO A 53 -7.53 22.08 12.34
N VAL A 54 -8.82 22.21 12.62
CA VAL A 54 -9.46 21.62 13.81
C VAL A 54 -9.38 20.09 13.77
N LEU A 55 -9.66 19.47 12.62
CA LEU A 55 -9.61 18.02 12.47
C LEU A 55 -8.16 17.52 12.47
N ALA A 56 -7.25 18.26 11.84
CA ALA A 56 -5.81 17.95 11.91
C ALA A 56 -5.31 17.98 13.35
N HIS A 57 -5.71 18.98 14.14
CA HIS A 57 -5.34 19.05 15.56
C HIS A 57 -5.99 17.94 16.39
N PHE A 58 -7.26 17.59 16.12
CA PHE A 58 -7.90 16.43 16.75
C PHE A 58 -7.09 15.16 16.53
N PHE A 59 -6.64 14.89 15.30
CA PHE A 59 -5.81 13.72 15.02
C PHE A 59 -4.46 13.76 15.74
N ARG A 60 -3.79 14.92 15.79
CA ARG A 60 -2.54 15.08 16.57
C ARG A 60 -2.74 14.75 18.03
N PHE A 61 -3.75 15.36 18.66
CA PHE A 61 -4.09 15.12 20.05
C PHE A 61 -4.46 13.66 20.31
N TRP A 62 -5.32 13.08 19.47
CA TRP A 62 -5.78 11.70 19.63
C TRP A 62 -4.64 10.70 19.47
N GLY A 63 -3.75 10.90 18.49
CA GLY A 63 -2.55 10.09 18.29
C GLY A 63 -1.62 10.16 19.50
N TRP A 64 -1.31 11.37 19.96
CA TRP A 64 -0.53 11.55 21.19
C TRP A 64 -1.18 10.85 22.40
N LEU A 65 -2.49 11.02 22.61
CA LEU A 65 -3.23 10.41 23.72
C LEU A 65 -3.21 8.87 23.67
N THR A 66 -3.34 8.28 22.48
CA THR A 66 -3.61 6.85 22.32
C THR A 66 -2.41 6.02 21.89
N THR A 67 -1.32 6.64 21.44
CA THR A 67 -0.10 5.93 21.00
C THR A 67 1.18 6.58 21.50
N GLY A 68 1.15 7.85 21.88
CA GLY A 68 2.34 8.63 22.22
C GLY A 68 3.23 8.93 21.00
N MET A 69 2.76 8.69 19.78
CA MET A 69 3.54 8.94 18.57
C MET A 69 3.70 10.45 18.31
N VAL A 70 4.92 10.86 18.01
CA VAL A 70 5.24 12.22 17.55
C VAL A 70 5.10 12.27 16.03
N THR A 71 4.41 13.31 15.51
CA THR A 71 4.10 13.40 14.08
C THR A 71 5.36 13.37 13.22
N ARG A 72 6.37 14.16 13.63
CA ARG A 72 7.65 14.29 12.91
C ARG A 72 8.41 12.98 12.81
N GLU A 73 8.48 12.24 13.92
CA GLU A 73 9.17 10.96 14.00
C GLU A 73 8.52 9.93 13.08
N TRP A 74 7.19 9.78 13.18
CA TRP A 74 6.46 8.82 12.36
C TRP A 74 6.63 9.10 10.87
N VAL A 75 6.48 10.37 10.48
CA VAL A 75 6.64 10.80 9.09
C VAL A 75 8.06 10.55 8.59
N ALA A 76 9.08 10.82 9.40
CA ALA A 76 10.46 10.61 9.02
C ALA A 76 10.77 9.12 8.81
N VAL A 77 10.38 8.27 9.75
CA VAL A 77 10.60 6.82 9.67
C VAL A 77 9.86 6.22 8.46
N HIS A 78 8.61 6.63 8.22
CA HIS A 78 7.82 6.10 7.10
C HIS A 78 8.34 6.58 5.73
N ARG A 79 8.78 7.84 5.63
CA ARG A 79 9.40 8.34 4.39
C ARG A 79 10.74 7.67 4.12
N LYS A 80 11.54 7.41 5.16
CA LYS A 80 12.79 6.65 5.03
C LYS A 80 12.51 5.23 4.54
N HIS A 81 11.51 4.55 5.09
CA HIS A 81 11.04 3.26 4.60
C HIS A 81 10.74 3.31 3.09
N HIS A 82 9.92 4.25 2.61
CA HIS A 82 9.66 4.36 1.17
C HIS A 82 10.90 4.68 0.33
N ALA A 83 11.83 5.50 0.85
CA ALA A 83 13.04 5.88 0.13
C ALA A 83 14.07 4.75 0.05
N LYS A 84 14.07 3.84 1.03
CA LYS A 84 15.09 2.80 1.23
C LYS A 84 14.49 1.40 1.29
N VAL A 85 13.28 1.24 0.77
CA VAL A 85 12.45 0.05 0.90
C VAL A 85 13.21 -1.23 0.52
N GLU A 86 13.16 -2.23 1.39
CA GLU A 86 13.88 -3.50 1.24
C GLU A 86 15.41 -3.39 1.07
N THR A 87 16.02 -2.31 1.56
CA THR A 87 17.48 -2.21 1.72
C THR A 87 17.87 -2.30 3.19
N GLU A 88 19.16 -2.45 3.48
CA GLU A 88 19.68 -2.43 4.86
C GLU A 88 19.39 -1.10 5.58
N GLU A 89 19.10 -0.04 4.83
CA GLU A 89 18.70 1.26 5.39
C GLU A 89 17.18 1.37 5.65
N ASP A 90 16.36 0.38 5.28
CA ASP A 90 14.94 0.34 5.61
C ASP A 90 14.77 0.10 7.13
N PRO A 91 14.14 1.01 7.89
CA PRO A 91 14.02 0.87 9.34
C PRO A 91 13.22 -0.38 9.78
N HIS A 92 12.39 -0.97 8.91
CA HIS A 92 11.55 -2.10 9.29
C HIS A 92 11.29 -3.08 8.14
N SER A 93 12.28 -3.29 7.27
CA SER A 93 12.18 -4.32 6.22
C SER A 93 12.09 -5.73 6.82
N PRO A 94 11.02 -6.50 6.55
CA PRO A 94 10.97 -7.91 6.94
C PRO A 94 11.87 -8.81 6.08
N MET A 95 12.39 -8.32 4.94
CA MET A 95 13.38 -9.05 4.13
C MET A 95 14.78 -8.97 4.75
N ILE A 96 15.11 -7.86 5.43
CA ILE A 96 16.39 -7.68 6.12
C ILE A 96 16.33 -8.22 7.56
N TYR A 97 15.34 -7.82 8.35
CA TYR A 97 15.25 -8.17 9.77
C TYR A 97 14.51 -9.48 10.05
N GLY A 98 13.80 -10.01 9.06
CA GLY A 98 12.95 -11.19 9.19
C GLY A 98 11.57 -10.86 9.75
N ILE A 99 10.55 -11.55 9.23
CA ILE A 99 9.14 -11.32 9.57
C ILE A 99 8.85 -11.42 11.06
N LYS A 100 9.49 -12.34 11.80
CA LYS A 100 9.24 -12.50 13.25
C LYS A 100 9.65 -11.26 14.04
N LYS A 101 10.78 -10.63 13.68
CA LYS A 101 11.27 -9.44 14.36
C LYS A 101 10.38 -8.24 14.06
N VAL A 102 10.09 -7.99 12.77
CA VAL A 102 9.20 -6.88 12.39
C VAL A 102 7.80 -7.05 13.00
N PHE A 103 7.28 -8.29 13.07
CA PHE A 103 5.95 -8.56 13.59
C PHE A 103 5.81 -8.35 15.10
N TRP A 104 6.73 -8.90 15.89
CA TRP A 104 6.62 -8.90 17.35
C TRP A 104 7.44 -7.80 18.04
N ASP A 105 8.44 -7.26 17.35
CA ASP A 105 9.41 -6.31 17.88
C ASP A 105 9.56 -5.07 16.98
N GLY A 106 8.57 -4.77 16.13
CA GLY A 106 8.59 -3.59 15.27
C GLY A 106 8.65 -2.25 16.03
N VAL A 107 8.23 -2.24 17.29
CA VAL A 107 8.31 -1.05 18.16
C VAL A 107 9.76 -0.71 18.52
N SER A 108 10.62 -1.70 18.75
CA SER A 108 12.04 -1.45 19.01
C SER A 108 12.72 -0.87 17.78
N LEU A 109 12.48 -1.47 16.61
CA LEU A 109 12.97 -0.99 15.32
C LEU A 109 12.53 0.45 15.04
N TYR A 110 11.26 0.77 15.33
CA TYR A 110 10.75 2.14 15.22
C TYR A 110 11.50 3.11 16.15
N ARG A 111 11.68 2.74 17.43
CA ARG A 111 12.37 3.58 18.40
C ARG A 111 13.83 3.83 18.00
N ASP A 112 14.54 2.78 17.61
CA ASP A 112 15.94 2.87 17.17
C ASP A 112 16.05 3.80 15.94
N ALA A 113 15.09 3.72 15.01
CA ALA A 113 15.04 4.61 13.85
C ALA A 113 14.78 6.09 14.22
N CYS A 114 14.06 6.36 15.31
CA CYS A 114 13.79 7.72 15.78
C CYS A 114 15.02 8.39 16.41
N GLU A 115 16.03 7.62 16.87
CA GLU A 115 17.24 8.18 17.48
C GLU A 115 18.14 8.92 16.47
N SER A 116 17.97 8.65 15.18
CA SER A 116 18.74 9.28 14.10
C SER A 116 18.29 10.71 13.82
N LYS A 117 18.99 11.70 14.39
CA LYS A 117 18.74 13.13 14.14
C LYS A 117 18.83 13.50 12.66
N GLN A 118 19.79 12.92 11.94
CA GLN A 118 19.96 13.16 10.51
C GLN A 118 18.71 12.74 9.72
N ASP A 119 18.15 11.57 10.03
CA ASP A 119 16.93 11.10 9.38
C ASP A 119 15.73 11.98 9.73
N MET A 120 15.63 12.47 10.97
CA MET A 120 14.57 13.41 11.39
C MET A 120 14.65 14.75 10.66
N GLU A 121 15.86 15.24 10.36
CA GLU A 121 16.08 16.47 9.57
C GLU A 121 15.82 16.27 8.08
N GLN A 122 16.17 15.11 7.54
CA GLN A 122 16.00 14.81 6.13
C GLN A 122 14.54 14.47 5.78
N TYR A 123 13.95 13.52 6.51
CA TYR A 123 12.66 12.93 6.17
C TYR A 123 11.49 13.55 6.95
N GLY A 124 11.72 14.16 8.11
CA GLY A 124 10.67 14.74 8.96
C GLY A 124 10.12 16.11 8.52
N ARG A 125 10.60 16.66 7.40
CA ARG A 125 10.28 18.04 6.95
C ARG A 125 8.79 18.24 6.62
N GLY A 126 8.30 19.46 6.85
CA GLY A 126 6.92 19.84 6.50
C GLY A 126 5.84 19.27 7.43
N THR A 127 6.23 18.74 8.58
CA THR A 127 5.32 18.36 9.67
C THR A 127 5.00 19.59 10.55
N PRO A 128 3.98 19.53 11.43
CA PRO A 128 3.67 20.63 12.32
C PRO A 128 4.86 20.97 13.22
N ASP A 129 5.10 22.26 13.41
CA ASP A 129 6.26 22.80 14.15
C ASP A 129 5.82 23.89 15.14
N ASP A 130 4.56 23.80 15.60
CA ASP A 130 3.97 24.80 16.49
C ASP A 130 4.32 24.56 17.97
N TRP A 131 3.88 25.49 18.82
CA TRP A 131 4.16 25.43 20.26
C TRP A 131 3.66 24.14 20.92
N VAL A 132 2.51 23.61 20.50
CA VAL A 132 1.93 22.39 21.10
C VAL A 132 2.77 21.17 20.74
N GLU A 133 3.25 21.08 19.50
CA GLU A 133 4.15 19.99 19.09
C GLU A 133 5.43 20.02 19.94
N HIS A 134 6.03 21.20 20.15
CA HIS A 134 7.28 21.34 20.88
C HIS A 134 7.17 21.11 22.39
N ASN A 135 6.09 21.61 23.02
CA ASN A 135 6.02 21.69 24.48
C ASN A 135 5.10 20.63 25.11
N VAL A 136 4.29 19.95 24.29
CA VAL A 136 3.34 18.94 24.79
C VAL A 136 3.58 17.62 24.09
N TYR A 137 3.32 17.54 22.78
CA TYR A 137 3.30 16.24 22.10
C TYR A 137 4.69 15.64 21.94
N GLY A 138 5.67 16.43 21.50
CA GLY A 138 7.07 16.01 21.32
C GLY A 138 7.87 16.01 22.63
N ALA A 139 7.65 16.97 23.53
CA ALA A 139 8.36 16.99 24.81
C ALA A 139 7.90 15.89 25.78
N HIS A 140 6.62 15.51 25.72
CA HIS A 140 6.01 14.57 26.66
C HIS A 140 5.16 13.49 25.96
N PRO A 141 5.73 12.68 25.06
CA PRO A 141 4.98 11.67 24.29
C PRO A 141 4.28 10.63 25.18
N TYR A 142 4.90 10.26 26.31
CA TYR A 142 4.34 9.24 27.22
C TYR A 142 3.23 9.74 28.15
N TRP A 143 3.02 11.06 28.24
CA TRP A 143 1.94 11.62 29.05
C TRP A 143 0.57 11.34 28.43
N GLY A 144 0.47 11.26 27.11
CA GLY A 144 -0.77 10.91 26.42
C GLY A 144 -1.27 9.51 26.82
N PRO A 145 -0.49 8.44 26.59
CA PRO A 145 -0.86 7.10 27.01
C PRO A 145 -1.14 6.99 28.53
N THR A 146 -0.38 7.70 29.36
CA THR A 146 -0.62 7.72 30.81
C THR A 146 -1.97 8.37 31.14
N LEU A 147 -2.29 9.50 30.51
CA LEU A 147 -3.60 10.15 30.66
C LEU A 147 -4.73 9.23 30.19
N MET A 148 -4.55 8.53 29.06
CA MET A 148 -5.53 7.57 28.56
C MET A 148 -5.76 6.41 29.53
N LEU A 149 -4.71 5.92 30.21
CA LEU A 149 -4.84 4.89 31.25
C LEU A 149 -5.70 5.40 32.41
N LEU A 150 -5.41 6.60 32.90
CA LEU A 150 -6.16 7.23 33.99
C LEU A 150 -7.63 7.45 33.63
N ILE A 151 -7.91 7.93 32.41
CA ILE A 151 -9.26 8.09 31.88
C ILE A 151 -9.96 6.72 31.81
N SER A 152 -9.29 5.70 31.31
CA SER A 152 -9.88 4.36 31.16
C SER A 152 -10.22 3.74 32.52
N ILE A 153 -9.32 3.84 33.50
CA ILE A 153 -9.58 3.38 34.88
C ILE A 153 -10.69 4.20 35.53
N ALA A 154 -10.71 5.52 35.34
CA ALA A 154 -11.76 6.37 35.88
C ALA A 154 -13.14 5.99 35.33
N LEU A 155 -13.24 5.75 34.02
CA LEU A 155 -14.51 5.43 33.37
C LEU A 155 -15.00 4.02 33.67
N PHE A 156 -14.11 3.02 33.68
CA PHE A 156 -14.50 1.60 33.69
C PHE A 156 -13.97 0.80 34.89
N GLY A 157 -13.20 1.40 35.79
CA GLY A 157 -12.55 0.68 36.88
C GLY A 157 -11.36 -0.16 36.40
N VAL A 158 -11.10 -1.31 37.02
CA VAL A 158 -9.93 -2.17 36.74
C VAL A 158 -9.91 -2.65 35.29
N ILE A 159 -11.07 -2.97 34.72
CA ILE A 159 -11.14 -3.36 33.30
C ILE A 159 -10.70 -2.25 32.35
N GLY A 160 -10.77 -0.99 32.78
CA GLY A 160 -10.22 0.15 32.07
C GLY A 160 -8.71 0.01 31.79
N ALA A 161 -7.94 -0.59 32.70
CA ALA A 161 -6.52 -0.87 32.47
C ALA A 161 -6.31 -1.93 31.36
N ALA A 162 -7.20 -2.93 31.28
CA ALA A 162 -7.17 -3.92 30.21
C ALA A 162 -7.54 -3.30 28.85
N LEU A 163 -8.56 -2.43 28.80
CA LEU A 163 -8.91 -1.68 27.59
C LEU A 163 -7.75 -0.82 27.10
N TRP A 164 -7.07 -0.15 28.03
CA TRP A 164 -5.86 0.62 27.73
C TRP A 164 -4.74 -0.27 27.19
N ALA A 165 -4.49 -1.44 27.78
CA ALA A 165 -3.45 -2.35 27.31
C ALA A 165 -3.74 -2.85 25.88
N VAL A 166 -5.00 -3.19 25.57
CA VAL A 166 -5.43 -3.53 24.21
C VAL A 166 -5.17 -2.37 23.25
N GLN A 167 -5.51 -1.15 23.65
CA GLN A 167 -5.29 0.06 22.88
C GLN A 167 -3.79 0.29 22.58
N MET A 168 -2.89 0.06 23.54
CA MET A 168 -1.44 0.21 23.36
C MET A 168 -0.85 -0.83 22.38
N VAL A 169 -1.37 -2.07 22.39
CA VAL A 169 -0.90 -3.14 21.49
C VAL A 169 -1.48 -3.01 20.09
N TRP A 170 -2.63 -2.31 19.95
CA TRP A 170 -3.40 -2.26 18.72
C TRP A 170 -2.59 -1.78 17.50
N ILE A 171 -1.96 -0.61 17.60
CA ILE A 171 -1.18 -0.03 16.49
C ILE A 171 0.12 -0.82 16.23
N PRO A 172 0.94 -1.19 17.22
CA PRO A 172 2.08 -2.07 17.01
C PRO A 172 1.73 -3.36 16.25
N PHE A 173 0.65 -4.04 16.65
CA PHE A 173 0.23 -5.28 16.02
C PHE A 173 -0.24 -5.06 14.57
N TRP A 174 -1.16 -4.12 14.35
CA TRP A 174 -1.78 -3.92 13.04
C TRP A 174 -0.89 -3.14 12.06
N ALA A 175 -0.21 -2.07 12.50
CA ALA A 175 0.64 -1.28 11.61
C ALA A 175 2.01 -1.91 11.42
N ALA A 176 2.78 -2.10 12.49
CA ALA A 176 4.14 -2.63 12.35
C ALA A 176 4.12 -4.11 11.97
N GLY A 177 3.31 -4.93 12.65
CA GLY A 177 3.31 -6.35 12.37
C GLY A 177 2.53 -6.75 11.12
N PHE A 178 1.27 -6.33 11.02
CA PHE A 178 0.43 -6.75 9.91
C PHE A 178 0.75 -6.00 8.61
N VAL A 179 0.71 -4.66 8.59
CA VAL A 179 0.98 -3.88 7.37
C VAL A 179 2.46 -3.92 6.98
N ASN A 180 3.38 -3.47 7.84
CA ASN A 180 4.79 -3.41 7.46
C ASN A 180 5.44 -4.81 7.43
N GLY A 181 5.07 -5.70 8.33
CA GLY A 181 5.55 -7.08 8.34
C GLY A 181 4.90 -7.92 7.21
N ILE A 182 3.64 -8.30 7.37
CA ILE A 182 2.99 -9.22 6.42
C ILE A 182 2.84 -8.55 5.05
N GLY A 183 2.51 -7.26 4.99
CA GLY A 183 2.35 -6.52 3.74
C GLY A 183 3.63 -6.43 2.90
N HIS A 184 4.81 -6.71 3.44
CA HIS A 184 6.05 -6.86 2.65
C HIS A 184 6.53 -8.31 2.51
N TRP A 185 5.81 -9.27 3.10
CA TRP A 185 6.20 -10.68 3.14
C TRP A 185 5.29 -11.58 2.31
N ALA A 186 3.96 -11.39 2.38
CA ALA A 186 3.00 -12.24 1.68
C ALA A 186 1.75 -11.46 1.24
N GLY A 187 1.09 -11.94 0.18
CA GLY A 187 -0.14 -11.34 -0.34
C GLY A 187 -0.17 -11.31 -1.87
N TYR A 188 -1.16 -10.60 -2.43
CA TYR A 188 -1.29 -10.42 -3.87
C TYR A 188 -0.69 -9.08 -4.32
N ARG A 189 -0.50 -8.89 -5.62
CA ARG A 189 -0.06 -7.60 -6.19
C ARG A 189 -0.94 -7.22 -7.35
N ASN A 190 -1.25 -5.94 -7.43
CA ASN A 190 -1.78 -5.31 -8.63
C ASN A 190 -0.68 -4.63 -9.45
N PHE A 191 0.45 -4.30 -8.81
CA PHE A 191 1.52 -3.49 -9.38
C PHE A 191 2.89 -4.16 -9.13
N GLU A 192 3.74 -4.25 -10.16
CA GLU A 192 5.10 -4.79 -10.05
C GLU A 192 6.10 -3.72 -9.58
N SER A 193 5.95 -3.17 -8.37
CA SER A 193 6.96 -2.29 -7.77
C SER A 193 8.33 -2.99 -7.60
N ALA A 194 9.40 -2.20 -7.42
CA ALA A 194 10.73 -2.76 -7.15
C ALA A 194 10.82 -3.40 -5.76
N ASP A 195 10.02 -2.92 -4.81
CA ASP A 195 9.87 -3.48 -3.46
C ASP A 195 9.09 -4.80 -3.41
N THR A 196 9.05 -5.42 -2.23
CA THR A 196 8.28 -6.64 -1.97
C THR A 196 6.86 -6.39 -1.49
N ALA A 197 6.35 -5.15 -1.47
CA ALA A 197 5.03 -4.82 -0.96
C ALA A 197 3.91 -5.62 -1.66
N ARG A 198 2.92 -6.06 -0.89
CA ARG A 198 1.80 -6.93 -1.25
C ARG A 198 0.52 -6.37 -0.63
N ASN A 199 -0.58 -6.48 -1.35
CA ASN A 199 -1.90 -6.31 -0.77
C ASN A 199 -2.27 -7.59 0.02
N LEU A 200 -2.83 -7.42 1.21
CA LEU A 200 -3.15 -8.53 2.11
C LEU A 200 -4.58 -9.03 1.91
N LEU A 201 -5.54 -8.17 2.21
CA LEU A 201 -6.96 -8.43 2.08
C LEU A 201 -7.59 -7.39 1.16
N PRO A 202 -8.59 -7.76 0.35
CA PRO A 202 -9.28 -6.80 -0.51
C PRO A 202 -10.26 -5.92 0.29
N TRP A 203 -10.65 -6.34 1.50
CA TRP A 203 -11.62 -5.64 2.33
C TRP A 203 -10.90 -4.84 3.41
N GLY A 204 -10.64 -3.57 3.08
CA GLY A 204 -10.03 -2.49 3.86
C GLY A 204 -10.50 -2.24 5.30
N PHE A 205 -11.20 -3.18 5.92
CA PHE A 205 -12.21 -2.89 6.94
C PHE A 205 -11.58 -2.49 8.28
N TRP A 206 -10.59 -3.25 8.74
CA TRP A 206 -10.06 -3.08 10.09
C TRP A 206 -8.97 -2.03 10.16
N ILE A 207 -8.10 -1.93 9.15
CA ILE A 207 -6.90 -1.10 9.21
C ILE A 207 -6.94 0.09 8.25
N GLY A 208 -8.14 0.57 7.92
CA GLY A 208 -8.26 1.83 7.21
C GLY A 208 -7.93 1.77 5.72
N GLY A 209 -7.75 0.59 5.12
CA GLY A 209 -7.28 0.41 3.74
C GLY A 209 -5.77 0.20 3.61
N GLU A 210 -5.01 0.27 4.73
CA GLU A 210 -3.56 0.03 4.76
C GLU A 210 -3.16 -1.38 4.31
N GLU A 211 -4.08 -2.35 4.32
CA GLU A 211 -3.86 -3.69 3.75
C GLU A 211 -3.65 -3.68 2.24
N LEU A 212 -4.00 -2.59 1.54
CA LEU A 212 -3.76 -2.40 0.11
C LEU A 212 -2.36 -1.82 -0.14
N HIS A 213 -1.37 -2.43 0.50
CA HIS A 213 -0.01 -1.91 0.65
C HIS A 213 0.76 -1.86 -0.68
N ASN A 214 0.56 -2.84 -1.57
CA ASN A 214 1.17 -2.79 -2.91
C ASN A 214 0.59 -1.65 -3.77
N ASN A 215 -0.69 -1.35 -3.63
CA ASN A 215 -1.30 -0.21 -4.31
C ASN A 215 -0.72 1.11 -3.81
N HIS A 216 -0.57 1.20 -2.48
CA HIS A 216 0.03 2.34 -1.82
C HIS A 216 1.49 2.56 -2.27
N HIS A 217 2.34 1.53 -2.21
CA HIS A 217 3.74 1.63 -2.68
C HIS A 217 3.87 1.99 -4.16
N ALA A 218 2.90 1.58 -4.99
CA ALA A 218 2.86 1.99 -6.40
C ALA A 218 2.49 3.48 -6.59
N PHE A 219 1.60 4.01 -5.75
CA PHE A 219 1.12 5.40 -5.83
C PHE A 219 1.08 6.06 -4.45
N PRO A 220 2.25 6.32 -3.83
CA PRO A 220 2.31 6.70 -2.41
C PRO A 220 1.56 7.99 -2.10
N SER A 221 1.58 8.95 -3.04
CA SER A 221 0.88 10.23 -2.88
C SER A 221 -0.65 10.16 -3.06
N SER A 222 -1.23 9.01 -3.41
CA SER A 222 -2.67 8.87 -3.58
C SER A 222 -3.39 8.85 -2.23
N ALA A 223 -4.43 9.66 -2.06
CA ALA A 223 -5.31 9.57 -0.90
C ALA A 223 -6.20 8.31 -0.87
N LYS A 224 -6.29 7.60 -2.00
CA LYS A 224 -7.10 6.39 -2.17
C LYS A 224 -6.19 5.20 -2.43
N PHE A 225 -6.28 4.16 -1.60
CA PHE A 225 -5.48 2.94 -1.75
C PHE A 225 -6.21 1.86 -2.55
N ALA A 226 -7.54 1.85 -2.58
CA ALA A 226 -8.31 0.96 -3.45
C ALA A 226 -8.24 1.38 -4.93
N LEU A 227 -7.62 0.53 -5.75
CA LEU A 227 -7.42 0.75 -7.18
C LEU A 227 -8.17 -0.26 -8.06
N ARG A 228 -8.70 -1.34 -7.46
CA ARG A 228 -9.59 -2.30 -8.13
C ARG A 228 -11.03 -2.17 -7.64
N LYS A 229 -12.00 -2.57 -8.49
CA LYS A 229 -13.43 -2.47 -8.18
C LYS A 229 -13.88 -3.35 -7.01
N TRP A 230 -13.17 -4.45 -6.77
CA TRP A 230 -13.42 -5.39 -5.67
C TRP A 230 -12.61 -5.08 -4.41
N GLU A 231 -11.80 -4.01 -4.43
CA GLU A 231 -11.09 -3.54 -3.25
C GLU A 231 -11.93 -2.49 -2.53
N PHE A 232 -11.96 -2.58 -1.22
CA PHE A 232 -12.62 -1.62 -0.36
C PHE A 232 -11.57 -0.89 0.48
N ASP A 233 -11.73 0.42 0.61
CA ASP A 233 -10.85 1.31 1.39
C ASP A 233 -11.74 2.17 2.28
N ILE A 234 -11.85 1.77 3.56
CA ILE A 234 -12.68 2.48 4.54
C ILE A 234 -12.08 3.87 4.86
N GLY A 235 -10.76 4.02 4.78
CA GLY A 235 -10.11 5.31 4.94
C GLY A 235 -10.50 6.29 3.83
N TRP A 236 -10.60 5.81 2.59
CA TRP A 236 -11.14 6.61 1.48
C TRP A 236 -12.60 6.98 1.68
N ALA A 237 -13.44 6.05 2.16
CA ALA A 237 -14.83 6.35 2.49
C ALA A 237 -14.94 7.45 3.57
N ALA A 238 -14.11 7.39 4.61
CA ALA A 238 -14.03 8.42 5.64
C ALA A 238 -13.57 9.77 5.07
N ILE A 239 -12.53 9.79 4.22
CA ILE A 239 -12.08 11.02 3.54
C ILE A 239 -13.21 11.61 2.68
N CYS A 240 -13.99 10.78 1.97
CA CYS A 240 -15.12 11.25 1.18
C CYS A 240 -16.21 11.88 2.05
N GLY A 241 -16.55 11.25 3.19
CA GLY A 241 -17.50 11.82 4.14
C GLY A 241 -17.02 13.16 4.72
N LEU A 242 -15.76 13.24 5.13
CA LEU A 242 -15.13 14.46 5.63
C LEU A 242 -15.06 15.56 4.56
N ARG A 243 -14.79 15.19 3.31
CA ARG A 243 -14.80 16.11 2.15
C ARG A 243 -16.20 16.67 1.92
N ALA A 244 -17.24 15.84 2.01
CA ALA A 244 -18.63 16.26 1.80
C ALA A 244 -19.07 17.35 2.79
N ILE A 245 -18.51 17.36 4.00
CA ILE A 245 -18.76 18.38 5.03
C ILE A 245 -17.67 19.46 5.11
N GLY A 246 -16.75 19.54 4.13
CA GLY A 246 -15.74 20.59 4.05
C GLY A 246 -14.54 20.44 5.01
N LEU A 247 -14.39 19.29 5.67
CA LEU A 247 -13.28 19.02 6.61
C LEU A 247 -12.05 18.36 5.97
N ALA A 248 -12.14 17.95 4.70
CA ALA A 248 -11.02 17.36 3.96
C ALA A 248 -10.96 17.87 2.52
N LYS A 249 -9.73 18.07 2.01
CA LYS A 249 -9.43 18.41 0.63
C LYS A 249 -8.50 17.34 0.05
N VAL A 250 -9.02 16.54 -0.87
CA VAL A 250 -8.21 15.56 -1.61
C VAL A 250 -7.29 16.31 -2.56
N LEU A 251 -5.99 16.08 -2.43
CA LEU A 251 -4.96 16.71 -3.26
C LEU A 251 -4.61 15.84 -4.46
N ARG A 252 -4.52 14.52 -4.25
CA ARG A 252 -4.07 13.56 -5.26
C ARG A 252 -4.79 12.24 -5.13
N VAL A 253 -5.12 11.66 -6.28
CA VAL A 253 -5.62 10.30 -6.43
C VAL A 253 -4.79 9.65 -7.54
N ALA A 254 -4.48 8.36 -7.39
CA ALA A 254 -3.79 7.62 -8.43
C ALA A 254 -4.53 7.78 -9.77
N PRO A 255 -3.82 8.09 -10.87
CA PRO A 255 -4.44 8.24 -12.17
C PRO A 255 -5.13 6.93 -12.58
N SER A 256 -6.14 7.03 -13.45
CA SER A 256 -6.75 5.86 -14.07
C SER A 256 -6.38 5.80 -15.55
N LEU A 257 -6.27 4.57 -16.07
CA LEU A 257 -5.95 4.35 -17.47
C LEU A 257 -7.21 4.56 -18.32
N ASP A 258 -7.10 5.40 -19.34
CA ASP A 258 -8.10 5.57 -20.40
C ASP A 258 -7.57 5.02 -21.74
N VAL A 259 -8.46 4.77 -22.70
CA VAL A 259 -8.13 4.31 -24.05
C VAL A 259 -8.82 5.20 -25.09
N ARG A 260 -8.05 6.07 -25.71
CA ARG A 260 -8.47 6.96 -26.81
C ARG A 260 -8.81 6.14 -28.07
N PRO A 261 -9.96 6.40 -28.72
CA PRO A 261 -10.28 5.75 -29.98
C PRO A 261 -9.45 6.31 -31.14
N ASN A 262 -9.26 5.52 -32.19
CA ASN A 262 -8.70 5.93 -33.50
C ASN A 262 -7.26 6.50 -33.48
N VAL A 263 -6.44 6.13 -32.50
CA VAL A 263 -5.01 6.51 -32.47
C VAL A 263 -4.23 5.66 -33.47
N ARG A 264 -3.71 6.29 -34.53
CA ARG A 264 -2.92 5.60 -35.58
C ARG A 264 -1.50 5.29 -35.14
N LEU A 265 -0.85 6.22 -34.46
CA LEU A 265 0.53 6.14 -33.97
C LEU A 265 0.56 6.59 -32.51
N PRO A 266 1.27 5.88 -31.62
CA PRO A 266 1.41 6.31 -30.23
C PRO A 266 2.20 7.62 -30.18
N ASP A 267 1.73 8.54 -29.33
CA ASP A 267 2.31 9.86 -29.13
C ASP A 267 2.92 9.99 -27.71
N ALA A 268 3.36 11.20 -27.34
CA ALA A 268 3.92 11.46 -26.03
C ALA A 268 2.92 11.19 -24.88
N GLU A 269 1.61 11.36 -25.11
CA GLU A 269 0.58 11.04 -24.11
C GLU A 269 0.40 9.53 -23.97
N THR A 270 0.46 8.77 -25.07
CA THR A 270 0.49 7.30 -25.00
C THR A 270 1.71 6.82 -24.24
N LEU A 271 2.90 7.34 -24.52
CA LEU A 271 4.10 6.97 -23.78
C LEU A 271 3.95 7.30 -22.29
N LYS A 272 3.50 8.50 -21.95
CA LYS A 272 3.25 8.91 -20.57
C LYS A 272 2.25 7.98 -19.87
N ALA A 273 1.16 7.61 -20.54
CA ALA A 273 0.17 6.68 -20.00
C ALA A 273 0.75 5.27 -19.79
N VAL A 274 1.52 4.76 -20.76
CA VAL A 274 2.22 3.47 -20.65
C VAL A 274 3.23 3.48 -19.52
N LEU A 275 3.98 4.57 -19.31
CA LEU A 275 4.93 4.68 -18.20
C LEU A 275 4.22 4.83 -16.85
N THR A 276 3.17 5.66 -16.78
CA THR A 276 2.37 5.89 -15.57
C THR A 276 1.61 4.64 -15.15
N HIS A 277 1.09 3.89 -16.13
CA HIS A 277 0.29 2.68 -15.93
C HIS A 277 1.03 1.42 -16.39
N ARG A 278 2.36 1.39 -16.30
CA ARG A 278 3.22 0.29 -16.77
C ARG A 278 2.71 -1.08 -16.34
N PHE A 279 2.29 -1.21 -15.10
CA PHE A 279 1.78 -2.46 -14.56
C PHE A 279 0.40 -2.84 -15.08
N GLN A 280 -0.48 -1.86 -15.30
CA GLN A 280 -1.76 -2.14 -15.95
C GLN A 280 -1.52 -2.58 -17.39
N ALA A 281 -0.57 -1.96 -18.11
CA ALA A 281 -0.16 -2.38 -19.44
C ALA A 281 0.38 -3.82 -19.43
N MET A 282 1.25 -4.18 -18.47
CA MET A 282 1.78 -5.55 -18.33
C MET A 282 0.70 -6.56 -17.89
N THR A 283 -0.27 -6.14 -17.06
CA THR A 283 -1.41 -6.98 -16.68
C THR A 283 -2.34 -7.24 -17.87
N ASP A 284 -2.62 -6.19 -18.65
CA ASP A 284 -3.41 -6.28 -19.88
C ASP A 284 -2.68 -7.15 -20.91
N TYR A 285 -1.35 -7.05 -21.00
CA TYR A 285 -0.52 -7.92 -21.83
C TYR A 285 -0.62 -9.38 -21.37
N TYR A 286 -0.48 -9.65 -20.08
CA TYR A 286 -0.57 -11.01 -19.56
C TYR A 286 -1.95 -11.63 -19.83
N ARG A 287 -3.03 -10.89 -19.57
CA ARG A 287 -4.41 -11.38 -19.75
C ARG A 287 -4.86 -11.43 -21.22
N GLY A 288 -4.39 -10.49 -22.03
CA GLY A 288 -4.79 -10.33 -23.43
C GLY A 288 -3.88 -11.06 -24.41
N VAL A 289 -2.63 -11.36 -24.03
CA VAL A 289 -1.63 -11.98 -24.91
C VAL A 289 -1.14 -13.31 -24.35
N ILE A 290 -0.52 -13.32 -23.16
CA ILE A 290 0.13 -14.54 -22.62
C ILE A 290 -0.88 -15.65 -22.33
N VAL A 291 -1.95 -15.35 -21.58
CA VAL A 291 -2.94 -16.36 -21.17
C VAL A 291 -3.67 -16.95 -22.37
N PRO A 292 -4.18 -16.17 -23.35
CA PRO A 292 -4.78 -16.71 -24.56
C PRO A 292 -3.81 -17.55 -25.38
N THR A 293 -2.58 -17.06 -25.61
CA THR A 293 -1.56 -17.80 -26.38
C THR A 293 -1.21 -19.13 -25.71
N LEU A 294 -1.05 -19.12 -24.39
CA LEU A 294 -0.79 -20.34 -23.63
C LEU A 294 -1.98 -21.32 -23.70
N SER A 295 -3.21 -20.82 -23.67
CA SER A 295 -4.42 -21.63 -23.80
C SER A 295 -4.52 -22.28 -25.18
N ASP A 296 -4.28 -21.50 -26.23
CA ASP A 296 -4.34 -21.97 -27.61
C ASP A 296 -3.27 -23.03 -27.85
N GLU A 297 -2.00 -22.80 -27.49
CA GLU A 297 -0.94 -23.79 -27.69
C GLU A 297 -1.12 -25.05 -26.82
N ALA A 298 -1.65 -24.92 -25.59
CA ALA A 298 -1.99 -26.08 -24.78
C ALA A 298 -3.08 -26.93 -25.46
N GLN A 299 -4.11 -26.28 -25.99
CA GLN A 299 -5.20 -26.97 -26.70
C GLN A 299 -4.70 -27.67 -27.97
N HIS A 300 -3.84 -27.02 -28.77
CA HIS A 300 -3.23 -27.62 -29.96
C HIS A 300 -2.32 -28.81 -29.62
N ALA A 301 -1.65 -28.78 -28.47
CA ALA A 301 -0.83 -29.89 -27.98
C ALA A 301 -1.66 -31.02 -27.31
N GLY A 302 -2.99 -30.89 -27.24
CA GLY A 302 -3.85 -31.83 -26.52
C GLY A 302 -3.65 -31.82 -24.99
N GLU A 303 -3.03 -30.76 -24.45
CA GLU A 303 -2.76 -30.59 -23.03
C GLU A 303 -3.82 -29.70 -22.37
N SER A 304 -4.05 -29.91 -21.07
CA SER A 304 -4.84 -28.97 -20.27
C SER A 304 -3.95 -27.87 -19.69
N LEU A 305 -4.39 -26.62 -19.74
CA LEU A 305 -3.70 -25.50 -19.06
C LEU A 305 -3.53 -25.73 -17.53
N LYS A 306 -4.34 -26.61 -16.95
CA LYS A 306 -4.26 -27.02 -15.53
C LYS A 306 -3.09 -27.98 -15.25
N SER A 307 -2.54 -28.66 -16.26
CA SER A 307 -1.34 -29.50 -16.10
C SER A 307 -0.11 -28.67 -15.74
N MET A 308 -0.10 -27.39 -16.12
CA MET A 308 0.97 -26.47 -15.78
C MET A 308 0.81 -25.93 -14.35
N PRO A 309 1.87 -26.03 -13.52
CA PRO A 309 1.86 -25.47 -12.17
C PRO A 309 1.42 -24.01 -12.18
N ARG A 310 0.47 -23.65 -11.30
CA ARG A 310 -0.05 -22.28 -11.19
C ARG A 310 1.06 -21.26 -10.97
N ARG A 311 2.11 -21.61 -10.21
CA ARG A 311 3.28 -20.75 -9.95
C ARG A 311 3.98 -20.36 -11.25
N ILE A 312 4.19 -21.31 -12.18
CA ILE A 312 4.85 -21.04 -13.47
C ILE A 312 3.95 -20.17 -14.36
N ARG A 313 2.65 -20.47 -14.44
CA ARG A 313 1.70 -19.66 -15.21
C ARG A 313 1.67 -18.21 -14.74
N LEU A 314 1.67 -17.97 -13.43
CA LEU A 314 1.67 -16.62 -12.87
C LEU A 314 3.02 -15.91 -13.05
N ALA A 315 4.13 -16.64 -12.94
CA ALA A 315 5.47 -16.08 -13.12
C ALA A 315 5.70 -15.52 -14.54
N MET A 316 4.96 -15.99 -15.55
CA MET A 316 5.03 -15.40 -16.89
C MET A 316 4.57 -13.93 -16.94
N ALA A 317 3.77 -13.47 -15.97
CA ALA A 317 3.38 -12.05 -15.87
C ALA A 317 4.59 -11.16 -15.56
N ASP A 318 5.43 -11.59 -14.60
CA ASP A 318 6.60 -10.86 -14.10
C ASP A 318 7.92 -11.22 -14.80
N GLY A 319 7.85 -12.10 -15.81
CA GLY A 319 9.03 -12.55 -16.55
C GLY A 319 9.86 -13.61 -15.80
N GLY A 320 9.31 -14.23 -14.76
CA GLY A 320 9.99 -15.21 -13.92
C GLY A 320 10.94 -14.60 -12.89
N ARG A 321 10.80 -13.29 -12.61
CA ARG A 321 11.70 -12.55 -11.72
C ARG A 321 11.80 -13.19 -10.33
N TRP A 322 10.67 -13.66 -9.81
CA TRP A 322 10.54 -14.24 -8.46
C TRP A 322 10.70 -15.77 -8.40
N LEU A 323 11.06 -16.40 -9.51
CA LEU A 323 11.36 -17.82 -9.53
C LEU A 323 12.79 -18.06 -9.03
N ASP A 324 12.94 -19.11 -8.23
CA ASP A 324 14.21 -19.76 -7.93
C ASP A 324 14.82 -20.38 -9.20
N SER A 325 16.07 -20.84 -9.13
CA SER A 325 16.78 -21.42 -10.28
C SER A 325 15.99 -22.57 -10.92
N GLU A 326 15.49 -23.50 -10.12
CA GLU A 326 14.67 -24.63 -10.57
C GLU A 326 13.36 -24.16 -11.25
N GLY A 327 12.69 -23.16 -10.68
CA GLY A 327 11.50 -22.56 -11.26
C GLY A 327 11.78 -21.92 -12.62
N ARG A 328 12.90 -21.21 -12.77
CA ARG A 328 13.31 -20.58 -14.03
C ARG A 328 13.59 -21.63 -15.10
N GLU A 329 14.31 -22.71 -14.76
CA GLU A 329 14.56 -23.82 -15.69
C GLU A 329 13.25 -24.47 -16.16
N ARG A 330 12.31 -24.72 -15.24
CA ARG A 330 10.98 -25.24 -15.59
C ARG A 330 10.22 -24.30 -16.52
N MET A 331 10.27 -22.99 -16.27
CA MET A 331 9.62 -22.00 -17.13
C MET A 331 10.26 -21.98 -18.53
N GLN A 332 11.59 -22.04 -18.62
CA GLN A 332 12.29 -22.11 -19.90
C GLN A 332 11.96 -23.39 -20.67
N ALA A 333 11.88 -24.53 -20.00
CA ALA A 333 11.47 -25.80 -20.61
C ALA A 333 10.03 -25.75 -21.17
N VAL A 334 9.14 -24.99 -20.54
CA VAL A 334 7.78 -24.73 -21.03
C VAL A 334 7.80 -23.88 -22.30
N LEU A 335 8.59 -22.80 -22.31
CA LEU A 335 8.74 -21.90 -23.47
C LEU A 335 9.37 -22.63 -24.67
N ALA A 336 10.40 -23.44 -24.44
CA ALA A 336 11.11 -24.18 -25.49
C ALA A 336 10.22 -25.11 -26.31
N LYS A 337 9.11 -25.59 -25.74
CA LYS A 337 8.12 -26.46 -26.42
C LYS A 337 7.04 -25.68 -27.18
N ARG A 338 7.08 -24.35 -27.12
CA ARG A 338 5.96 -23.45 -27.42
C ARG A 338 6.46 -22.21 -28.18
N PRO A 339 6.60 -22.31 -29.51
CA PRO A 339 7.25 -21.28 -30.31
C PRO A 339 6.48 -19.96 -30.29
N THR A 340 5.15 -19.98 -30.35
CA THR A 340 4.33 -18.75 -30.31
C THR A 340 4.44 -18.09 -28.94
N LEU A 341 4.37 -18.88 -27.85
CA LEU A 341 4.55 -18.37 -26.50
C LEU A 341 5.94 -17.73 -26.30
N THR A 342 6.98 -18.30 -26.91
CA THR A 342 8.33 -17.74 -26.85
C THR A 342 8.38 -16.35 -27.48
N ILE A 343 7.77 -16.18 -28.66
CA ILE A 343 7.70 -14.87 -29.34
C ILE A 343 6.96 -13.85 -28.48
N VAL A 344 5.76 -14.17 -27.98
CA VAL A 344 5.01 -13.21 -27.14
C VAL A 344 5.73 -12.93 -25.81
N PHE A 345 6.53 -13.86 -25.29
CA PHE A 345 7.34 -13.62 -24.10
C PHE A 345 8.52 -12.69 -24.39
N GLU A 346 9.12 -12.76 -25.59
CA GLU A 346 10.13 -11.80 -26.04
C GLU A 346 9.54 -10.38 -26.15
N PHE A 347 8.37 -10.24 -26.78
CA PHE A 347 7.66 -8.95 -26.86
C PHE A 347 7.35 -8.37 -25.47
N ARG A 348 6.93 -9.21 -24.51
CA ARG A 348 6.73 -8.84 -23.10
C ARG A 348 8.00 -8.23 -22.51
N ASN A 349 9.15 -8.89 -22.70
CA ASN A 349 10.42 -8.44 -22.14
C ASN A 349 10.91 -7.15 -22.80
N ARG A 350 10.72 -7.00 -24.11
CA ARG A 350 11.03 -5.76 -24.84
C ARG A 350 10.16 -4.58 -24.38
N LEU A 351 8.87 -4.82 -24.13
CA LEU A 351 7.96 -3.80 -23.59
C LEU A 351 8.37 -3.37 -22.18
N ALA A 352 8.74 -4.33 -21.32
CA ALA A 352 9.24 -4.04 -19.99
C ALA A 352 10.55 -3.23 -20.03
N ALA A 353 11.50 -3.60 -20.90
CA ALA A 353 12.76 -2.89 -21.08
C ALA A 353 12.56 -1.44 -21.57
N LEU A 354 11.59 -1.23 -22.47
CA LEU A 354 11.21 0.10 -22.94
C LEU A 354 10.75 1.00 -21.80
N MET A 355 9.97 0.45 -20.85
CA MET A 355 9.49 1.20 -19.69
C MET A 355 10.60 1.58 -18.71
N GLU A 356 11.79 0.96 -18.81
CA GLU A 356 12.98 1.28 -18.02
C GLU A 356 13.97 2.18 -18.78
N GLN A 357 13.71 2.46 -20.06
CA GLN A 357 14.60 3.21 -20.93
C GLN A 357 14.66 4.70 -20.53
N ARG A 358 15.87 5.28 -20.53
CA ARG A 358 16.07 6.71 -20.30
C ARG A 358 15.85 7.51 -21.59
N GLY A 359 15.22 8.68 -21.45
CA GLY A 359 14.99 9.62 -22.54
C GLY A 359 13.64 9.40 -23.23
N ALA A 360 12.75 10.40 -23.12
CA ALA A 360 11.37 10.29 -23.61
C ALA A 360 11.29 10.10 -25.13
N GLU A 361 12.16 10.74 -25.90
CA GLU A 361 12.16 10.60 -27.36
C GLU A 361 12.57 9.19 -27.81
N GLN A 362 13.60 8.62 -27.18
CA GLN A 362 14.08 7.27 -27.49
C GLN A 362 13.03 6.22 -27.09
N ALA A 363 12.41 6.38 -25.92
CA ALA A 363 11.34 5.51 -25.46
C ALA A 363 10.09 5.59 -26.37
N LEU A 364 9.75 6.78 -26.87
CA LEU A 364 8.64 6.96 -27.81
C LEU A 364 8.90 6.24 -29.14
N LYS A 365 10.10 6.39 -29.71
CA LYS A 365 10.49 5.69 -30.93
C LYS A 365 10.49 4.17 -30.73
N GLY A 366 11.02 3.71 -29.60
CA GLY A 366 10.96 2.30 -29.21
C GLY A 366 9.53 1.78 -29.12
N LEU A 367 8.59 2.61 -28.64
CA LEU A 367 7.19 2.22 -28.47
C LEU A 367 6.50 2.10 -29.82
N GLN A 368 6.76 3.05 -30.71
CA GLN A 368 6.29 3.03 -32.09
C GLN A 368 6.80 1.77 -32.81
N GLN A 369 8.08 1.46 -32.68
CA GLN A 369 8.68 0.26 -33.26
C GLN A 369 8.07 -1.03 -32.69
N TRP A 370 7.95 -1.12 -31.36
CA TRP A 370 7.35 -2.28 -30.69
C TRP A 370 5.92 -2.55 -31.17
N ILE A 371 5.10 -1.48 -31.30
CA ILE A 371 3.73 -1.60 -31.78
C ILE A 371 3.68 -2.04 -33.24
N HIS A 372 4.54 -1.49 -34.09
CA HIS A 372 4.59 -1.86 -35.50
C HIS A 372 4.94 -3.34 -35.68
N GLU A 373 5.98 -3.83 -35.01
CA GLU A 373 6.38 -5.24 -35.07
C GLU A 373 5.32 -6.17 -34.46
N ALA A 374 4.61 -5.71 -33.42
CA ALA A 374 3.51 -6.45 -32.81
C ALA A 374 2.32 -6.60 -33.79
N GLU A 375 2.02 -5.55 -34.57
CA GLU A 375 1.00 -5.57 -35.62
C GLU A 375 1.38 -6.52 -36.78
N GLU A 376 2.67 -6.60 -37.13
CA GLU A 376 3.17 -7.47 -38.20
C GLU A 376 3.48 -8.92 -37.77
N SER A 377 3.38 -9.22 -36.46
CA SER A 377 3.76 -10.53 -35.89
C SER A 377 2.97 -11.73 -36.42
N GLY A 378 1.80 -11.52 -37.01
CA GLY A 378 0.85 -12.59 -37.37
C GLY A 378 0.16 -13.25 -36.17
N ILE A 379 0.45 -12.81 -34.94
CA ILE A 379 -0.14 -13.35 -33.71
C ILE A 379 -1.30 -12.44 -33.28
N ARG A 380 -2.54 -12.90 -33.52
CA ARG A 380 -3.76 -12.12 -33.27
C ARG A 380 -3.82 -11.45 -31.90
N ALA A 381 -3.49 -12.19 -30.84
CA ALA A 381 -3.51 -11.67 -29.47
C ALA A 381 -2.56 -10.47 -29.29
N LEU A 382 -1.39 -10.52 -29.93
CA LEU A 382 -0.39 -9.45 -29.89
C LEU A 382 -0.84 -8.24 -30.72
N GLN A 383 -1.44 -8.48 -31.89
CA GLN A 383 -2.02 -7.44 -32.74
C GLN A 383 -3.16 -6.68 -32.03
N ASP A 384 -4.09 -7.41 -31.39
CA ASP A 384 -5.21 -6.83 -30.65
C ASP A 384 -4.71 -5.98 -29.47
N PHE A 385 -3.69 -6.48 -28.75
CA PHE A 385 -3.05 -5.70 -27.68
C PHE A 385 -2.35 -4.44 -28.21
N ALA A 386 -1.64 -4.52 -29.33
CA ALA A 386 -0.98 -3.36 -29.94
C ALA A 386 -1.98 -2.28 -30.36
N GLN A 387 -3.13 -2.68 -30.95
CA GLN A 387 -4.22 -1.74 -31.27
C GLN A 387 -4.73 -1.01 -30.03
N ARG A 388 -4.92 -1.74 -28.93
CA ARG A 388 -5.36 -1.17 -27.66
C ARG A 388 -4.29 -0.25 -27.04
N LEU A 389 -3.02 -0.68 -27.04
CA LEU A 389 -1.90 0.03 -26.44
C LEU A 389 -1.70 1.42 -27.05
N LYS A 390 -1.88 1.56 -28.37
CA LYS A 390 -1.81 2.86 -29.07
C LYS A 390 -2.73 3.91 -28.45
N GLY A 391 -3.91 3.49 -28.00
CA GLY A 391 -4.92 4.35 -27.41
C GLY A 391 -4.65 4.77 -25.98
N TYR A 392 -3.66 4.19 -25.27
CA TYR A 392 -3.49 4.45 -23.84
C TYR A 392 -3.34 5.94 -23.55
N ALA A 393 -4.05 6.42 -22.54
CA ALA A 393 -4.01 7.80 -22.08
C ALA A 393 -4.17 7.84 -20.56
N VAL A 394 -3.66 8.90 -19.93
CA VAL A 394 -3.94 9.15 -18.51
C VAL A 394 -5.31 9.82 -18.43
N ALA A 395 -6.27 9.19 -17.76
CA ALA A 395 -7.56 9.81 -17.53
C ALA A 395 -7.39 11.12 -16.76
N THR A 396 -8.04 12.18 -17.22
CA THR A 396 -8.16 13.42 -16.46
C THR A 396 -9.15 13.18 -15.31
N ALA A 397 -8.70 13.42 -14.08
CA ALA A 397 -9.46 13.17 -12.85
C ALA A 397 -10.57 14.19 -12.62
#